data_AF-A0A9P6EK26-F1
#
_entry.id   AF-A0A9P6EK26-F1
#
_cell.length_a   1.000
_cell.length_b   1.000
_cell.length_c   1.000
_cell.angle_alpha   90.00
_cell.angle_beta   90.00
_cell.angle_gamma   90.00
#
_symmetry.space_group_name_H-M   'P 1'
#
loop_
_entity.id
_entity.type
_entity.pdbx_description
1 polymer ?
#
loop_
_entity_poly.entity_id
_entity_poly.type
_entity_poly.pdbx_seq_one_letter_code
_entity_poly.pdbx_strand_id
1 'polypeptide(L)'
;MSIISTPITELFGIKHPILLAGMNVAAGPELAAAVTNAGGLGVIGGIGYTPKVLRQQIQFIKKDLKDKNAPFGVDLLLPQIGGNARKTNSDYTKGQLPELIDVIIEEKTKLFVCAVGIPPEWAVEKLHKAGILFMNMVGHPKHVKKALEVGVDLICAQAGEGGGHTGDIAASILIPACVDAVKGHKSPLTGKPVYVVGAGAVFDGRGLAANLSWGAQGVWVGTRFVASTEAGAPPMHKQQVVTAGFEDNVRTLIFTGRPLRVRKTPYVAEWEEKKQAEIKELTSKGIVPVYHDLEKHPEKSMEARAWLMGSVSAVINEVLPAQTIVDNMVTQAAEILRSNAAKVNPKAKL
;
A
#
# COMPACT_ATOMS: atom_id res chain seq x y z
N MET A 1 -23.07 -12.73 -6.46
CA MET A 1 -22.36 -12.38 -7.72
C MET A 1 -21.45 -11.19 -7.44
N SER A 2 -20.25 -11.13 -8.02
CA SER A 2 -19.37 -9.95 -7.98
C SER A 2 -20.04 -8.78 -8.71
N ILE A 3 -19.97 -7.57 -8.15
CA ILE A 3 -20.53 -6.35 -8.79
C ILE A 3 -19.59 -5.81 -9.88
N ILE A 4 -18.27 -6.02 -9.76
CA ILE A 4 -17.26 -5.61 -10.75
C ILE A 4 -16.23 -6.73 -10.87
N SER A 5 -16.12 -7.34 -12.05
CA SER A 5 -15.11 -8.36 -12.36
C SER A 5 -13.97 -7.77 -13.17
N THR A 6 -12.73 -8.10 -12.81
CA THR A 6 -11.50 -7.70 -13.48
C THR A 6 -10.50 -8.87 -13.50
N PRO A 7 -9.39 -8.76 -14.25
CA PRO A 7 -8.34 -9.77 -14.16
C PRO A 7 -7.80 -9.99 -12.74
N ILE A 8 -7.84 -8.98 -11.86
CA ILE A 8 -7.45 -9.10 -10.45
C ILE A 8 -8.43 -9.97 -9.68
N THR A 9 -9.74 -9.81 -9.89
CA THR A 9 -10.73 -10.66 -9.21
C THR A 9 -10.58 -12.12 -9.63
N GLU A 10 -10.36 -12.37 -10.93
CA GLU A 10 -10.12 -13.71 -11.46
C GLU A 10 -8.81 -14.33 -10.98
N LEU A 11 -7.74 -13.54 -10.93
CA LEU A 11 -6.40 -14.01 -10.52
C LEU A 11 -6.38 -14.51 -9.08
N PHE A 12 -7.06 -13.80 -8.18
CA PHE A 12 -7.10 -14.15 -6.76
C PHE A 12 -8.33 -14.99 -6.37
N GLY A 13 -9.37 -15.05 -7.20
CA GLY A 13 -10.65 -15.65 -6.82
C GLY A 13 -11.42 -14.81 -5.79
N ILE A 14 -11.26 -13.49 -5.82
CA ILE A 14 -11.94 -12.54 -4.92
C ILE A 14 -13.16 -11.93 -5.63
N LYS A 15 -14.07 -11.31 -4.86
CA LYS A 15 -15.32 -10.74 -5.40
C LYS A 15 -15.11 -9.32 -5.92
N HIS A 16 -14.21 -8.54 -5.33
CA HIS A 16 -14.09 -7.12 -5.60
C HIS A 16 -12.62 -6.76 -5.87
N PRO A 17 -12.33 -5.89 -6.86
CA PRO A 17 -10.96 -5.51 -7.22
C PRO A 17 -10.37 -4.48 -6.22
N ILE A 18 -10.54 -4.75 -4.92
CA ILE A 18 -10.10 -3.92 -3.80
C ILE A 18 -9.11 -4.74 -2.97
N LEU A 19 -7.88 -4.27 -2.91
CA LEU A 19 -6.81 -4.82 -2.10
C LEU A 19 -6.57 -3.87 -0.91
N LEU A 20 -6.55 -4.43 0.30
CA LEU A 20 -6.13 -3.70 1.49
C LEU A 20 -4.63 -3.41 1.40
N ALA A 21 -4.22 -2.20 1.73
CA ALA A 21 -2.81 -1.87 1.81
C ALA A 21 -2.15 -2.53 3.03
N GLY A 22 -0.97 -3.11 2.83
CA GLY A 22 -0.07 -3.51 3.90
C GLY A 22 0.39 -2.31 4.70
N MET A 23 -0.19 -2.11 5.89
CA MET A 23 0.12 -1.00 6.78
C MET A 23 0.50 -1.57 8.15
N ASN A 24 1.72 -1.28 8.61
CA ASN A 24 2.14 -1.72 9.94
C ASN A 24 1.16 -1.28 11.01
N VAL A 25 0.78 -2.19 11.91
CA VAL A 25 -0.20 -1.98 12.99
C VAL A 25 -1.63 -1.73 12.48
N ALA A 26 -1.84 -0.80 11.56
CA ALA A 26 -3.15 -0.43 11.06
C ALA A 26 -3.83 -1.57 10.27
N ALA A 27 -3.11 -2.20 9.34
CA ALA A 27 -3.56 -3.40 8.63
C ALA A 27 -3.14 -4.65 9.41
N GLY A 28 -3.65 -4.76 10.64
CA GLY A 28 -3.51 -5.94 11.47
C GLY A 28 -4.37 -7.12 10.98
N PRO A 29 -4.33 -8.26 11.69
CA PRO A 29 -4.98 -9.49 11.25
C PRO A 29 -6.50 -9.35 11.16
N GLU A 30 -7.12 -8.62 12.09
CA GLU A 30 -8.56 -8.38 12.12
C GLU A 30 -9.03 -7.63 10.86
N LEU A 31 -8.34 -6.54 10.51
CA LEU A 31 -8.66 -5.77 9.30
C LEU A 31 -8.43 -6.57 8.02
N ALA A 32 -7.31 -7.30 7.92
CA ALA A 32 -7.03 -8.14 6.77
C ALA A 32 -8.13 -9.22 6.59
N ALA A 33 -8.53 -9.89 7.67
CA ALA A 33 -9.63 -10.84 7.63
C ALA A 33 -10.97 -10.17 7.27
N ALA A 34 -11.26 -8.99 7.82
CA ALA A 34 -12.49 -8.26 7.53
C ALA A 34 -12.60 -7.86 6.04
N VAL A 35 -11.53 -7.35 5.45
CA VAL A 35 -11.51 -7.01 4.01
C VAL A 35 -11.62 -8.25 3.13
N THR A 36 -10.93 -9.36 3.47
CA THR A 36 -11.07 -10.63 2.76
C THR A 36 -12.51 -11.17 2.86
N ASN A 37 -13.12 -11.11 4.05
CA ASN A 37 -14.50 -11.54 4.30
C ASN A 37 -15.52 -10.69 3.52
N ALA A 38 -15.23 -9.39 3.34
CA ALA A 38 -16.02 -8.49 2.51
C ALA A 38 -15.87 -8.75 1.00
N GLY A 39 -14.96 -9.64 0.61
CA GLY A 39 -14.75 -10.04 -0.79
C GLY A 39 -13.63 -9.30 -1.50
N GLY A 40 -12.86 -8.46 -0.81
CA GLY A 40 -11.58 -7.95 -1.30
C GLY A 40 -10.43 -8.90 -1.01
N LEU A 41 -9.19 -8.41 -1.12
CA LEU A 41 -7.98 -9.12 -0.70
C LEU A 41 -7.35 -8.40 0.50
N GLY A 42 -7.41 -9.01 1.68
CA GLY A 42 -6.68 -8.55 2.85
C GLY A 42 -5.17 -8.75 2.68
N VAL A 43 -4.38 -7.74 3.03
CA VAL A 43 -2.91 -7.84 3.10
C VAL A 43 -2.43 -7.26 4.43
N ILE A 44 -1.64 -8.04 5.17
CA ILE A 44 -1.04 -7.61 6.43
C ILE A 44 0.30 -6.92 6.19
N GLY A 45 0.57 -5.83 6.92
CA GLY A 45 1.88 -5.16 6.91
C GLY A 45 2.84 -5.78 7.93
N GLY A 46 3.93 -6.38 7.47
CA GLY A 46 4.88 -7.15 8.29
C GLY A 46 6.21 -6.45 8.62
N ILE A 47 6.29 -5.12 8.50
CA ILE A 47 7.53 -4.40 8.84
C ILE A 47 7.92 -4.62 10.30
N GLY A 48 9.17 -5.03 10.51
CA GLY A 48 9.72 -5.29 11.84
C GLY A 48 9.24 -6.59 12.49
N TYR A 49 8.44 -7.41 11.81
CA TYR A 49 8.07 -8.73 12.30
C TYR A 49 9.25 -9.70 12.22
N THR A 50 9.41 -10.50 13.26
CA THR A 50 10.21 -11.73 13.19
C THR A 50 9.38 -12.85 12.54
N PRO A 51 10.00 -13.94 12.07
CA PRO A 51 9.27 -15.08 11.51
C PRO A 51 8.17 -15.63 12.44
N LYS A 52 8.45 -15.69 13.76
CA LYS A 52 7.48 -16.12 14.77
C LYS A 52 6.26 -15.18 14.83
N VAL A 53 6.49 -13.87 14.84
CA VAL A 53 5.42 -12.87 14.89
C VAL A 53 4.60 -12.93 13.61
N LEU A 54 5.25 -12.96 12.44
CA LEU A 54 4.54 -13.05 11.17
C LEU A 54 3.64 -14.29 11.11
N ARG A 55 4.15 -15.46 11.50
CA ARG A 55 3.38 -16.70 11.54
C ARG A 55 2.15 -16.57 12.43
N GLN A 56 2.33 -16.03 13.63
CA GLN A 56 1.23 -15.82 14.57
C GLN A 56 0.16 -14.88 14.00
N GLN A 57 0.56 -13.77 13.37
CA GLN A 57 -0.37 -12.82 12.77
C GLN A 57 -1.14 -13.45 11.60
N ILE A 58 -0.49 -14.24 10.74
CA ILE A 58 -1.16 -14.98 9.67
C ILE A 58 -2.18 -15.98 10.24
N GLN A 59 -1.85 -16.67 11.32
CA GLN A 59 -2.77 -17.60 11.98
C GLN A 59 -3.99 -16.89 12.57
N PHE A 60 -3.84 -15.66 13.08
CA PHE A 60 -4.98 -14.84 13.50
C PHE A 60 -5.87 -14.45 12.32
N ILE A 61 -5.30 -14.05 11.16
CA ILE A 61 -6.10 -13.83 9.94
C ILE A 61 -6.94 -15.07 9.63
N LYS A 62 -6.29 -16.24 9.50
CA LYS A 62 -6.97 -17.51 9.15
C LYS A 62 -8.08 -17.90 10.13
N LYS A 63 -7.89 -17.60 11.42
CA LYS A 63 -8.91 -17.84 12.45
C LYS A 63 -10.19 -17.05 12.16
N ASP A 64 -10.06 -15.80 11.74
CA ASP A 64 -11.17 -14.86 11.57
C ASP A 64 -11.75 -14.86 10.14
N LEU A 65 -11.13 -15.57 9.19
CA LEU A 65 -11.70 -15.79 7.86
C LEU A 65 -12.98 -16.64 7.92
N LYS A 66 -14.03 -16.21 7.22
CA LYS A 66 -15.28 -16.96 7.02
C LYS A 66 -15.06 -18.16 6.09
N ASP A 67 -14.37 -17.93 4.98
CA ASP A 67 -13.87 -18.99 4.10
C ASP A 67 -12.40 -19.26 4.42
N LYS A 68 -12.11 -20.48 4.90
CA LYS A 68 -10.77 -20.89 5.34
C LYS A 68 -9.77 -21.00 4.19
N ASN A 69 -10.24 -21.00 2.95
CA ASN A 69 -9.41 -21.00 1.75
C ASN A 69 -9.32 -19.62 1.09
N ALA A 70 -9.94 -18.58 1.67
CA ALA A 70 -9.91 -17.26 1.08
C ALA A 70 -8.49 -16.69 1.00
N PRO A 71 -8.13 -16.02 -0.09
CA PRO A 71 -6.79 -15.51 -0.29
C PRO A 71 -6.53 -14.30 0.62
N PHE A 72 -5.28 -14.16 1.03
CA PHE A 72 -4.74 -12.98 1.69
C PHE A 72 -3.24 -12.87 1.37
N GLY A 73 -2.67 -11.70 1.60
CA GLY A 73 -1.26 -11.43 1.32
C GLY A 73 -0.47 -10.93 2.52
N VAL A 74 0.84 -10.80 2.31
CA VAL A 74 1.81 -10.22 3.25
C VAL A 74 2.63 -9.16 2.52
N ASP A 75 2.80 -8.00 3.14
CA ASP A 75 3.61 -6.89 2.67
C ASP A 75 4.85 -6.71 3.56
N LEU A 76 6.03 -6.70 2.93
CA LEU A 76 7.31 -6.37 3.58
C LEU A 76 7.98 -5.18 2.89
N LEU A 77 8.77 -4.43 3.66
CA LEU A 77 9.62 -3.35 3.16
C LEU A 77 11.06 -3.84 3.04
N LEU A 78 11.61 -3.86 1.83
CA LEU A 78 12.94 -4.37 1.52
C LEU A 78 13.80 -3.27 0.85
N PRO A 79 14.08 -2.15 1.54
CA PRO A 79 14.88 -1.08 0.97
C PRO A 79 16.26 -1.61 0.55
N GLN A 80 16.77 -1.12 -0.58
CA GLN A 80 18.15 -1.39 -1.00
C GLN A 80 19.14 -0.96 0.08
N ILE A 81 20.11 -1.82 0.38
CA ILE A 81 21.20 -1.56 1.33
C ILE A 81 22.53 -1.46 0.57
N GLY A 82 23.38 -0.52 0.97
CA GLY A 82 24.69 -0.30 0.34
C GLY A 82 24.63 0.36 -1.04
N GLY A 83 25.79 0.46 -1.70
CA GLY A 83 25.92 1.10 -3.01
C GLY A 83 25.45 2.56 -3.00
N ASN A 84 24.56 2.90 -3.93
CA ASN A 84 23.95 4.23 -4.05
C ASN A 84 22.66 4.41 -3.23
N ALA A 85 22.35 3.49 -2.32
CA ALA A 85 21.20 3.61 -1.44
C ALA A 85 21.31 4.83 -0.51
N ARG A 86 20.17 5.29 0.02
CA ARG A 86 20.16 6.30 1.08
C ARG A 86 20.88 5.75 2.30
N LYS A 87 21.75 6.56 2.91
CA LYS A 87 22.49 6.17 4.12
C LYS A 87 21.59 5.89 5.32
N THR A 88 20.36 6.39 5.32
CA THR A 88 19.34 6.10 6.35
C THR A 88 18.60 4.77 6.10
N ASN A 89 18.81 4.10 4.97
CA ASN A 89 18.19 2.79 4.74
C ASN A 89 18.80 1.77 5.70
N SER A 90 17.94 0.95 6.28
CA SER A 90 18.29 -0.18 7.14
C SER A 90 17.51 -1.41 6.70
N ASP A 91 18.08 -2.59 6.89
CA ASP A 91 17.35 -3.83 6.69
C ASP A 91 16.29 -4.01 7.79
N TYR A 92 15.02 -3.82 7.42
CA TYR A 92 13.89 -3.97 8.34
C TYR A 92 13.62 -5.42 8.73
N THR A 93 14.19 -6.39 8.02
CA THR A 93 14.10 -7.82 8.33
C THR A 93 15.20 -8.28 9.28
N LYS A 94 16.22 -7.45 9.54
CA LYS A 94 17.38 -7.76 10.40
C LYS A 94 18.05 -9.09 10.01
N GLY A 95 18.18 -9.35 8.72
CA GLY A 95 18.76 -10.58 8.17
C GLY A 95 17.81 -11.78 8.11
N GLN A 96 16.55 -11.65 8.53
CA GLN A 96 15.59 -12.76 8.62
C GLN A 96 14.69 -12.92 7.40
N LEU A 97 15.04 -12.30 6.27
CA LEU A 97 14.24 -12.39 5.04
C LEU A 97 14.02 -13.85 4.58
N PRO A 98 15.02 -14.75 4.56
CA PRO A 98 14.81 -16.15 4.17
C PRO A 98 13.70 -16.84 4.98
N GLU A 99 13.73 -16.69 6.30
CA GLU A 99 12.76 -17.32 7.21
C GLU A 99 11.39 -16.65 7.15
N LEU A 100 11.33 -15.34 6.89
CA LEU A 100 10.07 -14.64 6.63
C LEU A 100 9.41 -15.18 5.35
N ILE A 101 10.19 -15.40 4.28
CA ILE A 101 9.70 -16.02 3.04
C ILE A 101 9.24 -17.47 3.29
N ASP A 102 9.96 -18.24 4.11
CA ASP A 102 9.52 -19.59 4.49
C ASP A 102 8.18 -19.59 5.22
N VAL A 103 7.97 -18.68 6.16
CA VAL A 103 6.67 -18.51 6.83
C VAL A 103 5.55 -18.19 5.84
N ILE A 104 5.81 -17.28 4.88
CA ILE A 104 4.85 -16.88 3.84
C ILE A 104 4.43 -18.08 2.96
N ILE A 105 5.39 -18.97 2.67
CA ILE A 105 5.19 -20.20 1.89
C ILE A 105 4.47 -21.27 2.69
N GLU A 106 4.96 -21.59 3.89
CA GLU A 106 4.38 -22.61 4.77
C GLU A 106 2.94 -22.28 5.15
N GLU A 107 2.66 -20.99 5.41
CA GLU A 107 1.31 -20.52 5.72
C GLU A 107 0.44 -20.32 4.47
N LYS A 108 0.94 -20.63 3.26
CA LYS A 108 0.20 -20.64 1.99
C LYS A 108 -0.52 -19.31 1.70
N THR A 109 0.16 -18.20 1.95
CA THR A 109 -0.35 -16.89 1.54
C THR A 109 -0.46 -16.82 0.01
N LYS A 110 -1.30 -15.94 -0.53
CA LYS A 110 -1.53 -15.88 -1.99
C LYS A 110 -0.73 -14.77 -2.68
N LEU A 111 -0.33 -13.75 -1.93
CA LEU A 111 0.35 -12.57 -2.44
C LEU A 111 1.48 -12.15 -1.50
N PHE A 112 2.68 -12.00 -2.05
CA PHE A 112 3.77 -11.28 -1.44
C PHE A 112 3.88 -9.88 -2.06
N VAL A 113 4.00 -8.86 -1.22
CA VAL A 113 4.17 -7.47 -1.63
C VAL A 113 5.50 -6.94 -1.14
N CYS A 114 6.26 -6.33 -2.05
CA CYS A 114 7.44 -5.53 -1.69
C CYS A 114 7.07 -4.04 -1.81
N ALA A 115 6.81 -3.39 -0.68
CA ALA A 115 6.38 -1.99 -0.66
C ALA A 115 7.52 -0.98 -0.91
N VAL A 116 8.73 -1.32 -0.49
CA VAL A 116 9.91 -0.47 -0.66
C VAL A 116 11.05 -1.31 -1.20
N GLY A 117 11.66 -0.85 -2.29
CA GLY A 117 12.79 -1.53 -2.93
C GLY A 117 12.34 -2.58 -3.94
N ILE A 118 13.20 -3.56 -4.15
CA ILE A 118 13.01 -4.70 -5.06
C ILE A 118 13.51 -5.93 -4.27
N PRO A 119 12.73 -7.01 -4.17
CA PRO A 119 13.19 -8.22 -3.49
C PRO A 119 14.38 -8.84 -4.24
N PRO A 120 15.25 -9.59 -3.56
CA PRO A 120 16.27 -10.37 -4.24
C PRO A 120 15.64 -11.46 -5.12
N GLU A 121 16.25 -11.78 -6.25
CA GLU A 121 15.72 -12.73 -7.25
C GLU A 121 15.42 -14.11 -6.64
N TRP A 122 16.30 -14.61 -5.76
CA TRP A 122 16.09 -15.90 -5.08
C TRP A 122 14.77 -15.94 -4.30
N ALA A 123 14.30 -14.81 -3.75
CA ALA A 123 13.05 -14.75 -3.00
C ALA A 123 11.86 -14.85 -3.95
N VAL A 124 11.91 -14.16 -5.09
CA VAL A 124 10.87 -14.24 -6.13
C VAL A 124 10.78 -15.66 -6.68
N GLU A 125 11.92 -16.27 -7.02
CA GLU A 125 11.97 -17.66 -7.49
C GLU A 125 11.36 -18.64 -6.48
N LYS A 126 11.69 -18.48 -5.19
CA LYS A 126 11.18 -19.34 -4.12
C LYS A 126 9.67 -19.17 -3.94
N LEU A 127 9.16 -17.94 -4.00
CA LEU A 127 7.72 -17.63 -3.95
C LEU A 127 6.96 -18.20 -5.16
N HIS A 128 7.50 -18.03 -6.37
CA HIS A 128 6.90 -18.55 -7.60
C HIS A 128 6.85 -20.08 -7.62
N LYS A 129 7.91 -20.77 -7.17
CA LYS A 129 7.90 -22.24 -7.00
C LYS A 129 6.79 -22.72 -6.06
N ALA A 130 6.40 -21.88 -5.09
CA ALA A 130 5.29 -22.14 -4.18
C ALA A 130 3.92 -21.65 -4.69
N GLY A 131 3.84 -21.07 -5.89
CA GLY A 131 2.58 -20.57 -6.46
C GLY A 131 2.08 -19.25 -5.86
N ILE A 132 2.97 -18.49 -5.22
CA ILE A 132 2.67 -17.21 -4.56
C ILE A 132 3.00 -16.07 -5.52
N LEU A 133 2.03 -15.19 -5.76
CA LEU A 133 2.19 -14.03 -6.62
C LEU A 133 3.08 -12.98 -5.95
N PHE A 134 3.87 -12.28 -6.75
CA PHE A 134 4.69 -11.16 -6.32
C PHE A 134 4.19 -9.84 -6.92
N MET A 135 3.88 -8.89 -6.04
CA MET A 135 3.58 -7.50 -6.40
C MET A 135 4.66 -6.55 -5.89
N ASN A 136 5.15 -5.67 -6.76
CA ASN A 136 6.09 -4.61 -6.35
C ASN A 136 5.40 -3.25 -6.37
N MET A 137 5.58 -2.46 -5.31
CA MET A 137 5.12 -1.08 -5.31
C MET A 137 6.09 -0.17 -6.06
N VAL A 138 5.55 0.79 -6.81
CA VAL A 138 6.33 1.78 -7.56
C VAL A 138 5.75 3.17 -7.36
N GLY A 139 6.60 4.15 -7.09
CA GLY A 139 6.24 5.58 -7.06
C GLY A 139 6.69 6.38 -8.30
N HIS A 140 7.24 5.71 -9.31
CA HIS A 140 7.71 6.34 -10.55
C HIS A 140 7.73 5.30 -11.70
N PRO A 141 7.34 5.64 -12.94
CA PRO A 141 7.30 4.68 -14.05
C PRO A 141 8.64 3.96 -14.31
N LYS A 142 9.76 4.68 -14.23
CA LYS A 142 11.12 4.10 -14.31
C LYS A 142 11.39 2.89 -13.39
N HIS A 143 10.68 2.77 -12.25
CA HIS A 143 10.87 1.63 -11.33
C HIS A 143 10.25 0.33 -11.88
N VAL A 144 9.28 0.43 -12.81
CA VAL A 144 8.61 -0.74 -13.42
C VAL A 144 9.62 -1.65 -14.11
N LYS A 145 10.59 -1.08 -14.84
CA LYS A 145 11.63 -1.87 -15.54
C LYS A 145 12.34 -2.82 -14.58
N LYS A 146 12.77 -2.34 -13.40
CA LYS A 146 13.51 -3.19 -12.46
C LYS A 146 12.64 -4.26 -11.83
N ALA A 147 11.35 -3.98 -11.58
CA ALA A 147 10.40 -4.98 -11.11
C ALA A 147 10.15 -6.07 -12.17
N LEU A 148 10.05 -5.70 -13.45
CA LEU A 148 9.92 -6.64 -14.57
C LEU A 148 11.15 -7.55 -14.70
N GLU A 149 12.37 -7.00 -14.56
CA GLU A 149 13.62 -7.76 -14.60
C GLU A 149 13.68 -8.89 -13.57
N VAL A 150 13.10 -8.69 -12.38
CA VAL A 150 13.05 -9.72 -11.32
C VAL A 150 11.80 -10.59 -11.36
N GLY A 151 10.96 -10.45 -12.39
CA GLY A 151 9.80 -11.33 -12.60
C GLY A 151 8.53 -10.94 -11.84
N VAL A 152 8.25 -9.65 -11.67
CA VAL A 152 7.00 -9.21 -11.03
C VAL A 152 5.73 -9.70 -11.74
N ASP A 153 4.70 -10.05 -10.98
CA ASP A 153 3.39 -10.45 -11.51
C ASP A 153 2.39 -9.28 -11.53
N LEU A 154 2.52 -8.36 -10.56
CA LEU A 154 1.70 -7.16 -10.45
C LEU A 154 2.52 -5.92 -10.09
N ILE A 155 2.19 -4.78 -10.69
CA ILE A 155 2.72 -3.48 -10.27
C ILE A 155 1.67 -2.78 -9.42
N CYS A 156 2.04 -2.34 -8.22
CA CYS A 156 1.22 -1.41 -7.44
C CYS A 156 1.73 0.03 -7.65
N ALA A 157 1.02 0.82 -8.45
CA ALA A 157 1.37 2.20 -8.77
C ALA A 157 0.90 3.14 -7.66
N GLN A 158 1.79 3.42 -6.70
CA GLN A 158 1.49 4.32 -5.57
C GLN A 158 1.80 5.76 -5.91
N ALA A 159 0.72 6.51 -6.13
CA ALA A 159 0.78 7.91 -6.45
C ALA A 159 1.09 8.80 -5.24
N GLY A 160 1.51 10.04 -5.51
CA GLY A 160 1.97 11.01 -4.52
C GLY A 160 0.95 11.35 -3.45
N GLU A 161 -0.33 11.11 -3.69
CA GLU A 161 -1.44 11.26 -2.76
C GLU A 161 -1.44 10.18 -1.65
N GLY A 162 -0.77 9.05 -1.86
CA GLY A 162 -0.72 7.95 -0.90
C GLY A 162 -0.04 8.29 0.42
N GLY A 163 -0.48 7.65 1.51
CA GLY A 163 0.14 7.77 2.83
C GLY A 163 1.40 6.91 2.97
N GLY A 164 2.22 7.19 3.99
CA GLY A 164 3.47 6.45 4.19
C GLY A 164 4.50 6.76 3.10
N HIS A 165 5.40 5.83 2.80
CA HIS A 165 6.44 6.05 1.78
C HIS A 165 5.82 6.23 0.39
N THR A 166 5.99 7.41 -0.21
CA THR A 166 5.37 7.72 -1.51
C THR A 166 6.23 8.66 -2.37
N GLY A 167 6.03 8.59 -3.69
CA GLY A 167 6.54 9.56 -4.66
C GLY A 167 5.77 10.88 -4.63
N ASP A 168 5.85 11.67 -5.70
CA ASP A 168 5.13 12.94 -5.91
C ASP A 168 4.25 12.94 -7.14
N ILE A 169 4.42 11.98 -8.05
CA ILE A 169 3.65 11.91 -9.28
C ILE A 169 2.18 11.63 -8.95
N ALA A 170 1.30 12.51 -9.41
CA ALA A 170 -0.15 12.41 -9.20
C ALA A 170 -0.74 11.13 -9.82
N ALA A 171 -1.83 10.63 -9.23
CA ALA A 171 -2.44 9.37 -9.61
C ALA A 171 -2.86 9.31 -11.09
N SER A 172 -3.43 10.41 -11.58
CA SER A 172 -3.87 10.56 -12.98
C SER A 172 -2.74 10.49 -14.00
N ILE A 173 -1.48 10.59 -13.57
CA ILE A 173 -0.29 10.52 -14.41
C ILE A 173 0.46 9.20 -14.17
N LEU A 174 0.72 8.87 -12.90
CA LEU A 174 1.52 7.70 -12.55
C LEU A 174 0.86 6.39 -12.99
N ILE A 175 -0.43 6.23 -12.71
CA ILE A 175 -1.14 4.97 -12.94
C ILE A 175 -1.19 4.61 -14.43
N PRO A 176 -1.68 5.47 -15.34
CA PRO A 176 -1.68 5.14 -16.76
C PRO A 176 -0.26 4.98 -17.33
N ALA A 177 0.72 5.75 -16.86
CA ALA A 177 2.12 5.55 -17.28
C ALA A 177 2.68 4.19 -16.85
N CYS A 178 2.32 3.68 -15.67
CA CYS A 178 2.67 2.34 -15.23
C CYS A 178 1.92 1.26 -16.04
N VAL A 179 0.65 1.50 -16.41
CA VAL A 179 -0.12 0.61 -17.29
C VAL A 179 0.56 0.49 -18.66
N ASP A 180 1.00 1.61 -19.23
CA ASP A 180 1.74 1.62 -20.49
C ASP A 180 3.09 0.90 -20.36
N ALA A 181 3.80 1.11 -19.25
CA ALA A 181 5.12 0.52 -19.01
C ALA A 181 5.11 -1.01 -18.86
N VAL A 182 3.97 -1.63 -18.51
CA VAL A 182 3.85 -3.10 -18.41
C VAL A 182 3.28 -3.75 -19.68
N LYS A 183 2.87 -2.96 -20.69
CA LYS A 183 2.29 -3.52 -21.93
C LYS A 183 3.26 -4.48 -22.60
N GLY A 184 2.73 -5.65 -23.00
CA GLY A 184 3.51 -6.71 -23.65
C GLY A 184 4.30 -7.62 -22.70
N HIS A 185 4.40 -7.27 -21.41
CA HIS A 185 5.06 -8.12 -20.41
C HIS A 185 4.09 -9.14 -19.81
N LYS A 186 4.62 -10.30 -19.44
CA LYS A 186 3.87 -11.40 -18.84
C LYS A 186 4.48 -11.80 -17.51
N SER A 187 3.62 -12.16 -16.57
CA SER A 187 3.97 -12.78 -15.29
C SER A 187 4.69 -14.11 -15.55
N PRO A 188 5.89 -14.34 -15.01
CA PRO A 188 6.58 -15.63 -15.12
C PRO A 188 5.81 -16.77 -14.44
N LEU A 189 5.07 -16.47 -13.37
CA LEU A 189 4.29 -17.46 -12.63
C LEU A 189 3.03 -17.91 -13.39
N THR A 190 2.31 -16.97 -14.00
CA THR A 190 0.96 -17.24 -14.52
C THR A 190 0.88 -17.30 -16.04
N GLY A 191 1.88 -16.78 -16.75
CA GLY A 191 1.85 -16.60 -18.21
C GLY A 191 0.84 -15.54 -18.70
N LYS A 192 0.11 -14.89 -17.78
CA LYS A 192 -0.84 -13.81 -18.07
C LYS A 192 -0.12 -12.45 -18.12
N PRO A 193 -0.75 -11.38 -18.65
CA PRO A 193 -0.19 -10.04 -18.59
C PRO A 193 0.20 -9.62 -17.16
N VAL A 194 1.27 -8.83 -17.03
CA VAL A 194 1.55 -8.14 -15.77
C VAL A 194 0.50 -7.06 -15.58
N TYR A 195 -0.24 -7.11 -14.47
CA TYR A 195 -1.35 -6.19 -14.19
C TYR A 195 -0.91 -5.02 -13.32
N VAL A 196 -1.66 -3.91 -13.40
CA VAL A 196 -1.45 -2.74 -12.53
C VAL A 196 -2.59 -2.61 -11.54
N VAL A 197 -2.23 -2.43 -10.27
CA VAL A 197 -3.12 -2.02 -9.18
C VAL A 197 -2.77 -0.56 -8.85
N GLY A 198 -3.74 0.36 -8.88
CA GLY A 198 -3.46 1.76 -8.59
C GLY A 198 -3.67 2.11 -7.11
N ALA A 199 -2.86 3.02 -6.58
CA ALA A 199 -2.88 3.40 -5.17
C ALA A 199 -2.70 4.90 -4.94
N GLY A 200 -3.15 5.36 -3.76
CA GLY A 200 -2.85 6.70 -3.24
C GLY A 200 -4.00 7.71 -3.33
N ALA A 201 -4.76 7.70 -4.43
CA ALA A 201 -5.93 8.59 -4.63
C ALA A 201 -7.27 7.83 -4.54
N VAL A 202 -7.35 6.84 -3.64
CA VAL A 202 -8.52 5.95 -3.53
C VAL A 202 -9.05 5.91 -2.10
N PHE A 203 -10.32 6.29 -1.95
CA PHE A 203 -11.05 6.24 -0.67
C PHE A 203 -12.53 5.87 -0.81
N ASP A 204 -13.09 5.94 -2.02
CA ASP A 204 -14.47 5.56 -2.33
C ASP A 204 -14.58 4.99 -3.76
N GLY A 205 -15.81 4.85 -4.27
CA GLY A 205 -16.08 4.31 -5.60
C GLY A 205 -15.67 5.23 -6.76
N ARG A 206 -15.54 6.54 -6.56
CA ARG A 206 -14.98 7.45 -7.59
C ARG A 206 -13.52 7.09 -7.86
N GLY A 207 -12.75 6.87 -6.79
CA GLY A 207 -11.36 6.44 -6.89
C GLY A 207 -11.22 5.10 -7.62
N LEU A 208 -12.06 4.11 -7.29
CA LEU A 208 -12.09 2.82 -7.98
C LEU A 208 -12.44 2.97 -9.47
N ALA A 209 -13.53 3.68 -9.80
CA ALA A 209 -13.94 3.88 -11.19
C ALA A 209 -12.88 4.63 -12.03
N ALA A 210 -12.21 5.63 -11.45
CA ALA A 210 -11.13 6.36 -12.11
C ALA A 210 -9.93 5.45 -12.40
N ASN A 211 -9.51 4.62 -11.44
CA ASN A 211 -8.39 3.68 -11.63
C ASN A 211 -8.67 2.66 -12.73
N LEU A 212 -9.88 2.10 -12.77
CA LEU A 212 -10.30 1.20 -13.85
C LEU A 212 -10.28 1.92 -15.21
N SER A 213 -10.68 3.20 -15.23
CA SER A 213 -10.66 4.03 -16.44
C SER A 213 -9.25 4.42 -16.89
N TRP A 214 -8.28 4.51 -15.97
CA TRP A 214 -6.85 4.68 -16.26
C TRP A 214 -6.15 3.37 -16.69
N GLY A 215 -6.88 2.26 -16.73
CA GLY A 215 -6.37 0.97 -17.17
C GLY A 215 -5.75 0.11 -16.07
N ALA A 216 -5.86 0.48 -14.79
CA ALA A 216 -5.55 -0.44 -13.70
C ALA A 216 -6.66 -1.51 -13.57
N GLN A 217 -6.33 -2.69 -13.04
CA GLN A 217 -7.28 -3.80 -12.87
C GLN A 217 -7.83 -3.89 -11.43
N GLY A 218 -7.39 -3.01 -10.53
CA GLY A 218 -7.90 -2.90 -9.17
C GLY A 218 -7.24 -1.77 -8.41
N VAL A 219 -7.59 -1.64 -7.13
CA VAL A 219 -7.09 -0.57 -6.26
C VAL A 219 -6.47 -1.10 -4.98
N TRP A 220 -5.41 -0.42 -4.53
CA TRP A 220 -4.72 -0.64 -3.28
C TRP A 220 -5.04 0.50 -2.31
N VAL A 221 -5.75 0.18 -1.22
CA VAL A 221 -6.42 1.17 -0.38
C VAL A 221 -5.84 1.18 1.03
N GLY A 222 -5.28 2.32 1.43
CA GLY A 222 -4.68 2.52 2.75
C GLY A 222 -5.53 3.40 3.68
N THR A 223 -5.39 4.71 3.58
CA THR A 223 -5.98 5.72 4.51
C THR A 223 -7.46 5.49 4.84
N ARG A 224 -8.29 5.12 3.86
CA ARG A 224 -9.72 4.83 4.07
C ARG A 224 -9.94 3.68 5.06
N PHE A 225 -9.10 2.65 4.99
CA PHE A 225 -9.15 1.51 5.89
C PHE A 225 -8.47 1.78 7.24
N VAL A 226 -7.59 2.78 7.38
CA VAL A 226 -7.14 3.23 8.70
C VAL A 226 -8.34 3.71 9.53
N ALA A 227 -9.26 4.46 8.91
CA ALA A 227 -10.53 4.87 9.50
C ALA A 227 -11.61 3.78 9.36
N SER A 228 -11.26 2.54 9.73
CA SER A 228 -12.23 1.44 9.86
C SER A 228 -12.32 0.92 11.30
N THR A 229 -13.39 0.23 11.66
CA THR A 229 -13.55 -0.31 13.02
C THR A 229 -12.50 -1.37 13.36
N GLU A 230 -12.19 -2.24 12.40
CA GLU A 230 -11.32 -3.41 12.51
C GLU A 230 -9.83 -3.08 12.40
N ALA A 231 -9.49 -1.86 11.97
CA ALA A 231 -8.10 -1.42 11.91
C ALA A 231 -7.45 -1.42 13.30
N GLY A 232 -6.27 -2.03 13.39
CA GLY A 232 -5.43 -2.02 14.60
C GLY A 232 -4.79 -0.66 14.89
N ALA A 233 -5.09 0.36 14.07
CA ALA A 233 -4.67 1.73 14.31
C ALA A 233 -5.26 2.23 15.65
N PRO A 234 -4.47 2.86 16.52
CA PRO A 234 -4.97 3.40 17.78
C PRO A 234 -6.10 4.43 17.56
N PRO A 235 -7.03 4.60 18.51
CA PRO A 235 -8.15 5.55 18.37
C PRO A 235 -7.71 6.95 17.95
N MET A 236 -6.60 7.43 18.51
CA MET A 236 -6.01 8.71 18.13
C MET A 236 -5.60 8.78 16.66
N HIS A 237 -5.04 7.70 16.06
CA HIS A 237 -4.71 7.70 14.64
C HIS A 237 -5.97 7.79 13.77
N LYS A 238 -7.03 7.04 14.13
CA LYS A 238 -8.32 7.13 13.42
C LYS A 238 -8.88 8.55 13.49
N GLN A 239 -8.82 9.18 14.67
CA GLN A 239 -9.21 10.58 14.87
C GLN A 239 -8.37 11.54 14.01
N GLN A 240 -7.05 11.34 13.97
CA GLN A 240 -6.16 12.14 13.12
C GLN A 240 -6.45 11.94 11.62
N VAL A 241 -7.00 10.80 11.18
CA VAL A 241 -7.45 10.66 9.79
C VAL A 241 -8.74 11.44 9.56
N VAL A 242 -9.77 11.25 10.41
CA VAL A 242 -11.11 11.82 10.15
C VAL A 242 -11.24 13.33 10.39
N THR A 243 -10.21 13.94 10.98
CA THR A 243 -10.17 15.38 11.28
C THR A 243 -9.13 16.12 10.44
N ALA A 244 -8.48 15.46 9.47
CA ALA A 244 -7.50 16.12 8.62
C ALA A 244 -8.23 16.94 7.55
N GLY A 245 -7.79 18.18 7.30
CA GLY A 245 -8.18 18.99 6.15
C GLY A 245 -7.23 18.83 4.96
N PHE A 246 -7.49 19.59 3.88
CA PHE A 246 -6.71 19.52 2.63
C PHE A 246 -5.23 19.92 2.79
N GLU A 247 -4.90 20.71 3.81
CA GLU A 247 -3.54 21.19 4.08
C GLU A 247 -2.83 20.45 5.23
N ASP A 248 -3.51 19.50 5.85
CA ASP A 248 -3.06 18.81 7.07
C ASP A 248 -2.15 17.61 6.79
N ASN A 249 -1.66 17.47 5.57
CA ASN A 249 -0.78 16.37 5.18
C ASN A 249 0.44 16.86 4.40
N VAL A 250 1.60 16.36 4.76
CA VAL A 250 2.90 16.75 4.20
C VAL A 250 3.76 15.52 3.94
N ARG A 251 4.65 15.61 2.93
CA ARG A 251 5.65 14.57 2.64
C ARG A 251 6.99 15.03 3.22
N THR A 252 7.52 14.26 4.14
CA THR A 252 8.72 14.60 4.93
C THR A 252 9.77 13.50 4.84
N LEU A 253 11.03 13.83 5.15
CA LEU A 253 12.11 12.87 5.32
C LEU A 253 12.38 12.53 6.80
N ILE A 254 11.75 13.22 7.75
CA ILE A 254 12.25 13.26 9.14
C ILE A 254 12.16 11.92 9.88
N PHE A 255 11.24 11.04 9.46
CA PHE A 255 10.98 9.76 10.10
C PHE A 255 11.86 8.60 9.61
N THR A 256 12.36 8.68 8.37
CA THR A 256 13.09 7.54 7.74
C THR A 256 14.23 7.95 6.81
N GLY A 257 14.40 9.24 6.54
CA GLY A 257 15.26 9.76 5.47
C GLY A 257 14.76 9.47 4.04
N ARG A 258 13.60 8.79 3.91
CA ARG A 258 12.88 8.54 2.67
C ARG A 258 11.57 9.34 2.67
N PRO A 259 11.13 9.88 1.51
CA PRO A 259 9.87 10.61 1.43
C PRO A 259 8.71 9.77 1.97
N LEU A 260 8.04 10.31 2.98
CA LEU A 260 6.97 9.64 3.70
C LEU A 260 5.88 10.66 4.03
N ARG A 261 4.63 10.37 3.64
CA ARG A 261 3.48 11.25 3.84
C ARG A 261 2.77 10.96 5.16
N VAL A 262 2.57 12.03 5.93
CA VAL A 262 2.01 12.03 7.28
C VAL A 262 1.06 13.20 7.47
N ARG A 263 0.32 13.19 8.59
CA ARG A 263 -0.30 14.40 9.10
C ARG A 263 0.75 15.45 9.45
N LYS A 264 0.51 16.69 9.03
CA LYS A 264 1.28 17.88 9.35
C LYS A 264 0.91 18.36 10.76
N THR A 265 1.53 17.77 11.78
CA THR A 265 1.44 18.26 13.17
C THR A 265 2.34 19.49 13.36
N PRO A 266 2.20 20.27 14.45
CA PRO A 266 3.12 21.37 14.75
C PRO A 266 4.60 20.93 14.76
N TYR A 267 4.90 19.75 15.32
CA TYR A 267 6.24 19.17 15.30
C TYR A 267 6.76 18.92 13.88
N VAL A 268 5.94 18.33 13.01
CA VAL A 268 6.33 18.07 11.60
C VAL A 268 6.47 19.40 10.83
N ALA A 269 5.58 20.36 11.08
CA ALA A 269 5.62 21.68 10.46
C ALA A 269 6.90 22.43 10.83
N GLU A 270 7.32 22.39 12.10
CA GLU A 270 8.60 22.99 12.53
C GLU A 270 9.78 22.43 11.73
N TRP A 271 9.84 21.11 11.56
CA TRP A 271 10.88 20.47 10.78
C TRP A 271 10.87 20.89 9.31
N GLU A 272 9.70 20.85 8.68
CA GLU A 272 9.53 21.12 7.24
C GLU A 272 9.64 22.61 6.90
N GLU A 273 9.32 23.53 7.81
CA GLU A 273 9.31 24.98 7.54
C GLU A 273 10.57 25.67 8.04
N LYS A 274 11.19 25.16 9.11
CA LYS A 274 12.31 25.84 9.80
C LYS A 274 13.63 25.06 9.80
N LYS A 275 13.60 23.73 9.60
CA LYS A 275 14.79 22.87 9.74
C LYS A 275 15.20 22.13 8.46
N GLN A 276 14.82 22.64 7.29
CA GLN A 276 15.10 22.00 5.99
C GLN A 276 16.60 21.72 5.74
N ALA A 277 17.46 22.67 6.13
CA ALA A 277 18.92 22.50 6.03
C ALA A 277 19.43 21.36 6.92
N GLU A 278 18.91 21.27 8.15
CA GLU A 278 19.26 20.22 9.11
C GLU A 278 18.76 18.84 8.65
N ILE A 279 17.56 18.75 8.08
CA ILE A 279 17.06 17.51 7.46
C ILE A 279 18.06 17.01 6.41
N LYS A 280 18.52 17.89 5.52
CA LYS A 280 19.47 17.54 4.47
C LYS A 280 20.81 17.10 5.05
N GLU A 281 21.32 17.83 6.04
CA GLU A 281 22.58 17.50 6.71
C GLU A 281 22.50 16.12 7.39
N LEU A 282 21.54 15.90 8.28
CA LEU A 282 21.40 14.66 9.05
C LEU A 282 21.22 13.45 8.14
N THR A 283 20.32 13.54 7.16
CA THR A 283 20.07 12.43 6.24
C THR A 283 21.28 12.13 5.33
N SER A 284 22.09 13.13 4.99
CA SER A 284 23.36 12.94 4.25
C SER A 284 24.44 12.20 5.05
N LYS A 285 24.31 12.21 6.39
CA LYS A 285 25.15 11.47 7.35
C LYS A 285 24.55 10.11 7.73
N GLY A 286 23.36 9.77 7.22
CA GLY A 286 22.64 8.54 7.59
C GLY A 286 21.88 8.63 8.91
N ILE A 287 21.75 9.83 9.47
CA ILE A 287 21.03 10.08 10.72
C ILE A 287 19.57 10.41 10.38
N VAL A 288 18.63 9.75 11.06
CA VAL A 288 17.20 10.03 10.93
C VAL A 288 16.86 11.23 11.82
N PRO A 289 16.32 12.34 11.27
CA PRO A 289 16.12 13.57 12.04
C PRO A 289 15.30 13.43 13.32
N VAL A 290 14.22 12.64 13.30
CA VAL A 290 13.40 12.42 14.50
C VAL A 290 14.17 11.70 15.60
N TYR A 291 14.99 10.70 15.28
CA TYR A 291 15.78 10.01 16.30
C TYR A 291 16.84 10.95 16.90
N HIS A 292 17.45 11.78 16.07
CA HIS A 292 18.38 12.80 16.53
C HIS A 292 17.75 13.83 17.47
N ASP A 293 16.52 14.29 17.17
CA ASP A 293 15.81 15.23 18.04
C ASP A 293 15.46 14.57 19.37
N LEU A 294 14.94 13.33 19.35
CA LEU A 294 14.49 12.61 20.54
C LEU A 294 15.63 12.15 21.44
N GLU A 295 16.84 11.93 20.91
CA GLU A 295 18.04 11.70 21.73
C GLU A 295 18.38 12.92 22.60
N LYS A 296 18.11 14.13 22.11
CA LYS A 296 18.35 15.40 22.82
C LYS A 296 17.14 15.88 23.62
N HIS A 297 15.95 15.54 23.15
CA HIS A 297 14.64 16.01 23.62
C HIS A 297 13.65 14.85 23.78
N PRO A 298 13.90 13.90 24.71
CA PRO A 298 13.05 12.73 24.90
C PRO A 298 11.60 13.09 25.30
N GLU A 299 11.39 14.26 25.90
CA GLU A 299 10.08 14.81 26.24
C GLU A 299 9.17 15.01 25.02
N LYS A 300 9.73 15.21 23.82
CA LYS A 300 8.97 15.40 22.56
C LYS A 300 8.45 14.10 21.95
N SER A 301 8.67 12.95 22.57
CA SER A 301 8.30 11.63 22.03
C SER A 301 6.85 11.51 21.57
N MET A 302 5.91 12.14 22.30
CA MET A 302 4.49 12.16 21.93
C MET A 302 4.18 13.08 20.75
N GLU A 303 4.88 14.21 20.64
CA GLU A 303 4.74 15.18 19.55
C GLU A 303 5.34 14.67 18.25
N ALA A 304 6.46 13.95 18.36
CA ALA A 304 7.19 13.32 17.27
C ALA A 304 6.51 12.05 16.72
N ARG A 305 5.28 11.74 17.15
CA ARG A 305 4.57 10.56 16.66
C ARG A 305 4.12 10.77 15.20
N ALA A 306 4.51 9.85 14.33
CA ALA A 306 4.09 9.87 12.94
C ALA A 306 2.64 9.35 12.78
N TRP A 307 1.78 10.17 12.17
CA TRP A 307 0.43 9.76 11.77
C TRP A 307 0.38 9.55 10.27
N LEU A 308 0.66 8.31 9.82
CA LEU A 308 0.69 7.99 8.39
C LEU A 308 -0.72 8.11 7.79
N MET A 309 -0.88 8.96 6.78
CA MET A 309 -2.11 9.11 6.02
C MET A 309 -1.82 9.74 4.66
N GLY A 310 -2.62 9.37 3.67
CA GLY A 310 -2.61 9.98 2.35
C GLY A 310 -3.51 11.21 2.29
N SER A 311 -3.35 12.03 1.25
CA SER A 311 -4.14 13.27 1.04
C SER A 311 -5.65 13.05 1.02
N VAL A 312 -6.09 11.82 0.72
CA VAL A 312 -7.51 11.43 0.79
C VAL A 312 -8.10 11.50 2.19
N SER A 313 -7.30 11.65 3.26
CA SER A 313 -7.81 11.89 4.62
C SER A 313 -8.72 13.12 4.69
N ALA A 314 -8.46 14.13 3.86
CA ALA A 314 -9.25 15.36 3.78
C ALA A 314 -10.74 15.18 3.42
N VAL A 315 -11.10 13.99 2.93
CA VAL A 315 -12.46 13.64 2.47
C VAL A 315 -12.97 12.36 3.14
N ILE A 316 -12.32 11.91 4.22
CA ILE A 316 -12.73 10.80 5.06
C ILE A 316 -13.22 11.38 6.38
N ASN A 317 -14.53 11.39 6.63
CA ASN A 317 -15.10 12.13 7.78
C ASN A 317 -15.61 11.24 8.92
N GLU A 318 -15.52 9.93 8.77
CA GLU A 318 -16.13 8.98 9.70
C GLU A 318 -15.35 7.66 9.74
N VAL A 319 -15.50 6.92 10.84
CA VAL A 319 -14.98 5.55 10.99
C VAL A 319 -16.11 4.57 10.65
N LEU A 320 -15.86 3.63 9.72
CA LEU A 320 -16.87 2.69 9.23
C LEU A 320 -16.40 1.23 9.35
N PRO A 321 -17.30 0.25 9.41
CA PRO A 321 -16.92 -1.15 9.22
C PRO A 321 -16.24 -1.37 7.87
N ALA A 322 -15.22 -2.24 7.83
CA ALA A 322 -14.50 -2.56 6.60
C ALA A 322 -15.43 -3.11 5.51
N GLN A 323 -16.43 -3.91 5.91
CA GLN A 323 -17.50 -4.38 5.03
C GLN A 323 -18.23 -3.21 4.35
N THR A 324 -18.70 -2.23 5.14
CA THR A 324 -19.39 -1.05 4.62
C THR A 324 -18.52 -0.24 3.67
N ILE A 325 -17.23 -0.09 3.98
CA ILE A 325 -16.27 0.59 3.08
C ILE A 325 -16.20 -0.12 1.73
N VAL A 326 -16.02 -1.45 1.73
CA VAL A 326 -15.95 -2.26 0.50
C VAL A 326 -17.26 -2.16 -0.30
N ASP A 327 -18.40 -2.36 0.35
CA ASP A 327 -19.71 -2.33 -0.30
C ASP A 327 -20.00 -0.97 -0.95
N ASN A 328 -19.72 0.12 -0.23
CA ASN A 328 -19.88 1.49 -0.73
C ASN A 328 -18.97 1.74 -1.94
N MET A 329 -17.69 1.37 -1.85
CA MET A 329 -16.73 1.55 -2.93
C MET A 329 -17.17 0.86 -4.21
N VAL A 330 -17.58 -0.41 -4.13
CA VAL A 330 -17.90 -1.19 -5.33
C VAL A 330 -19.25 -0.78 -5.90
N THR A 331 -20.27 -0.56 -5.06
CA THR A 331 -21.60 -0.15 -5.51
C THR A 331 -21.54 1.20 -6.22
N GLN A 332 -20.90 2.19 -5.59
CA GLN A 332 -20.74 3.53 -6.16
C GLN A 332 -19.91 3.49 -7.44
N ALA A 333 -18.82 2.71 -7.49
CA ALA A 333 -18.00 2.58 -8.70
C ALA A 333 -18.81 1.99 -9.87
N ALA A 334 -19.61 0.95 -9.61
CA ALA A 334 -20.43 0.31 -10.65
C ALA A 334 -21.51 1.25 -11.19
N GLU A 335 -22.13 2.05 -10.32
CA GLU A 335 -23.08 3.09 -10.72
C GLU A 335 -22.41 4.18 -11.57
N ILE A 336 -21.23 4.67 -11.16
CA ILE A 336 -20.47 5.68 -11.90
C ILE A 336 -20.11 5.16 -13.30
N LEU A 337 -19.61 3.93 -13.40
CA LEU A 337 -19.21 3.34 -14.68
C LEU A 337 -20.42 3.17 -15.62
N ARG A 338 -21.55 2.67 -15.12
CA ARG A 338 -22.80 2.56 -15.91
C ARG A 338 -23.31 3.94 -16.35
N SER A 339 -23.31 4.91 -15.46
CA SER A 339 -23.74 6.30 -15.74
C SER A 339 -22.84 6.95 -16.79
N ASN A 340 -21.52 6.77 -16.70
CA ASN A 340 -20.58 7.32 -17.68
C ASN A 340 -20.74 6.68 -19.06
N ALA A 341 -20.95 5.36 -19.13
CA ALA A 341 -21.24 4.69 -20.40
C ALA A 341 -22.51 5.25 -21.07
N ALA A 342 -23.55 5.55 -20.30
CA ALA A 342 -24.80 6.12 -20.81
C ALA A 342 -24.66 7.56 -21.37
N LYS A 343 -23.60 8.29 -21.00
CA LYS A 343 -23.32 9.64 -21.54
C LYS A 343 -22.67 9.61 -22.93
N VAL A 344 -22.15 8.47 -23.35
CA VAL A 344 -21.50 8.32 -24.66
C VAL A 344 -22.56 7.92 -25.69
N ASN A 345 -22.66 8.66 -26.80
CA ASN A 345 -23.46 8.24 -27.95
C ASN A 345 -22.56 7.43 -28.92
N PRO A 346 -22.63 6.09 -28.93
CA PRO A 346 -21.77 5.28 -29.79
C PRO A 346 -22.05 5.46 -31.30
N LYS A 347 -23.16 6.12 -31.66
CA LYS A 347 -23.52 6.42 -33.05
C LYS A 347 -23.06 7.82 -33.50
N ALA A 348 -22.51 8.63 -32.60
CA ALA A 348 -21.93 9.91 -32.99
C ALA A 348 -20.69 9.64 -33.86
N LYS A 349 -20.68 10.16 -35.09
CA LYS A 349 -19.47 10.18 -35.92
C LYS A 349 -18.54 11.26 -35.36
N LEU A 350 -17.25 10.93 -35.26
CA LEU A 350 -16.18 11.86 -34.87
C LEU A 350 -16.05 13.02 -35.85
#